data_AF-A0A926TRP1-F1
#
_entry.id   AF-A0A926TRP1-F1
#
_cell.length_a   1.000
_cell.length_b   1.000
_cell.length_c   1.000
_cell.angle_alpha   90.00
_cell.angle_beta   90.00
_cell.angle_gamma   90.00
#
_symmetry.space_group_name_H-M   'P 1'
#
loop_
_entity.id
_entity.type
_entity.pdbx_description
1 polymer ?
#
loop_
_entity_poly.entity_id
_entity_poly.type
_entity_poly.pdbx_seq_one_letter_code
_entity_poly.pdbx_strand_id
1 'polypeptide(L)'
;MTLNLSKEVKERLDLVSPAIMFFALPVSQQIDVLPTLEKKQKYDFSQGDLLTGNPLEVLLAAYEDCLNGLLNWLMVMTDESRSQDAEIVNSLIEELLNTVHIIVDKHSEEVVHVDNLQSPEWSKLRQLSHVVQQHLQIQLEANTAAISQFIAYWLHT
;
A
#
# COMPACT_ATOMS: atom_id res chain seq x y z
N MET A 1 -16.79 9.43 -7.86
CA MET A 1 -16.38 10.27 -9.02
C MET A 1 -15.19 9.59 -9.65
N THR A 2 -15.22 9.34 -10.96
CA THR A 2 -14.11 8.68 -11.66
C THR A 2 -13.08 9.72 -12.09
N LEU A 3 -11.81 9.50 -11.78
CA LEU A 3 -10.71 10.38 -12.20
C LEU A 3 -10.30 10.04 -13.64
N ASN A 4 -10.03 11.06 -14.47
CA ASN A 4 -9.56 10.89 -15.83
C ASN A 4 -8.03 10.93 -15.89
N LEU A 5 -7.42 9.89 -15.34
CA LEU A 5 -5.97 9.79 -15.23
C LEU A 5 -5.33 9.50 -16.59
N SER A 6 -4.16 10.09 -16.82
CA SER A 6 -3.34 9.78 -18.00
C SER A 6 -2.94 8.31 -18.00
N LYS A 7 -2.62 7.77 -19.17
CA LYS A 7 -2.17 6.39 -19.32
C LYS A 7 -0.96 6.09 -18.43
N GLU A 8 -0.01 7.02 -18.37
CA GLU A 8 1.22 6.88 -17.59
C GLU A 8 0.94 6.80 -16.07
N VAL A 9 0.02 7.64 -15.58
CA VAL A 9 -0.42 7.59 -14.17
C VAL A 9 -1.08 6.24 -13.87
N LYS A 10 -1.93 5.73 -14.77
CA LYS A 10 -2.56 4.42 -14.59
C LYS A 10 -1.54 3.28 -14.55
N GLU A 11 -0.60 3.25 -15.49
CA GLU A 11 0.45 2.23 -15.54
C GLU A 11 1.32 2.25 -14.26
N ARG A 12 1.59 3.43 -13.71
CA ARG A 12 2.35 3.55 -12.45
C ARG A 12 1.54 3.07 -11.25
N LEU A 13 0.24 3.39 -11.21
CA LEU A 13 -0.67 2.95 -10.16
C LEU A 13 -0.89 1.44 -10.18
N ASP A 14 -0.88 0.81 -11.35
CA ASP A 14 -0.97 -0.65 -11.48
C ASP A 14 0.17 -1.37 -10.76
N LEU A 15 1.36 -0.76 -10.65
CA LEU A 15 2.50 -1.33 -9.92
C LEU A 15 2.27 -1.37 -8.40
N VAL A 16 1.52 -0.41 -7.85
CA VAL A 16 1.26 -0.30 -6.40
C VAL A 16 -0.13 -0.82 -6.00
N SER A 17 -0.96 -1.11 -6.99
CA SER A 17 -2.33 -1.61 -6.84
C SER A 17 -2.45 -2.83 -5.92
N PRO A 18 -1.56 -3.84 -5.95
CA PRO A 18 -1.66 -4.99 -5.05
C PRO A 18 -1.58 -4.63 -3.57
N ALA A 19 -0.70 -3.68 -3.21
CA ALA A 19 -0.57 -3.22 -1.84
C ALA A 19 -1.81 -2.42 -1.41
N ILE A 20 -2.22 -1.44 -2.24
CA ILE A 20 -3.46 -0.66 -2.00
C ILE A 20 -4.66 -1.60 -1.79
N MET A 21 -4.74 -2.64 -2.60
CA MET A 21 -5.80 -3.64 -2.49
C MET A 21 -5.73 -4.45 -1.19
N PHE A 22 -4.56 -4.97 -0.82
CA PHE A 22 -4.40 -5.69 0.42
C PHE A 22 -4.89 -4.86 1.60
N PHE A 23 -4.48 -3.59 1.68
CA PHE A 23 -4.90 -2.70 2.76
C PHE A 23 -6.39 -2.34 2.69
N ALA A 24 -7.01 -2.39 1.52
CA ALA A 24 -8.46 -2.23 1.34
C ALA A 24 -9.28 -3.46 1.74
N LEU A 25 -8.68 -4.65 1.89
CA LEU A 25 -9.39 -5.89 2.24
C LEU A 25 -10.02 -5.82 3.65
N PRO A 26 -11.13 -6.55 3.89
CA PRO A 26 -11.61 -6.82 5.24
C PRO A 26 -10.52 -7.50 6.10
N VAL A 27 -10.51 -7.24 7.42
CA VAL A 27 -9.51 -7.81 8.35
C VAL A 27 -9.34 -9.32 8.16
N SER A 28 -10.45 -10.06 8.08
CA SER A 28 -10.40 -11.52 7.94
C SER A 28 -9.65 -11.96 6.68
N GLN A 29 -9.82 -11.25 5.57
CA GLN A 29 -9.14 -11.56 4.32
C GLN A 29 -7.67 -11.10 4.34
N GLN A 30 -7.35 -10.02 5.06
CA GLN A 30 -5.95 -9.64 5.30
C GLN A 30 -5.22 -10.75 6.07
N ILE A 31 -5.85 -11.28 7.11
CA ILE A 31 -5.33 -12.39 7.92
C ILE A 31 -5.08 -13.62 7.06
N ASP A 32 -6.00 -13.96 6.14
CA ASP A 32 -5.84 -15.12 5.26
C ASP A 32 -4.62 -15.03 4.32
N VAL A 33 -4.13 -13.82 4.03
CA VAL A 33 -2.93 -13.59 3.21
C VAL A 33 -1.63 -13.77 4.03
N LEU A 34 -1.63 -13.39 5.32
CA LEU A 34 -0.40 -13.30 6.13
C LEU A 34 0.43 -14.58 6.20
N PRO A 35 -0.14 -15.79 6.39
CA PRO A 35 0.64 -17.03 6.48
C PRO A 35 1.50 -17.33 5.24
N THR A 36 1.14 -16.77 4.08
CA THR A 36 1.94 -16.93 2.86
C THR A 36 3.23 -16.12 2.87
N LEU A 37 3.32 -15.12 3.76
CA LEU A 37 4.39 -14.14 3.90
C LEU A 37 5.22 -14.32 5.18
N GLU A 38 4.84 -15.22 6.09
CA GLU A 38 5.51 -15.54 7.37
C GLU A 38 6.84 -16.31 7.20
N LYS A 39 7.66 -15.94 6.23
CA LYS A 39 9.01 -16.51 6.06
C LYS A 39 10.02 -15.50 6.55
N LYS A 40 10.77 -15.85 7.59
CA LYS A 40 11.90 -15.02 8.02
C LYS A 40 12.92 -14.93 6.89
N GLN A 41 13.09 -13.74 6.34
CA GLN A 41 14.01 -13.46 5.25
C GLN A 41 14.47 -12.00 5.31
N LYS A 42 15.50 -11.69 4.53
CA LYS A 42 15.95 -10.32 4.31
C LYS A 42 15.16 -9.73 3.14
N TYR A 43 14.60 -8.54 3.34
CA TYR A 43 13.91 -7.75 2.31
C TYR A 43 14.71 -6.49 2.05
N ASP A 44 14.90 -6.15 0.77
CA ASP A 44 15.65 -4.97 0.35
C ASP A 44 14.66 -3.85 -0.01
N PHE A 45 14.69 -2.73 0.72
CA PHE A 45 13.86 -1.54 0.45
C PHE A 45 14.73 -0.31 0.21
N SER A 46 14.16 0.77 -0.36
CA SER A 46 14.94 1.97 -0.68
C SER A 46 15.53 2.66 0.56
N GLN A 47 14.87 2.52 1.71
CA GLN A 47 15.29 3.08 3.00
C GLN A 47 16.26 2.16 3.78
N GLY A 48 16.47 0.93 3.31
CA GLY A 48 17.38 -0.04 3.92
C GLY A 48 16.82 -1.46 4.00
N ASP A 49 17.69 -2.37 4.42
CA ASP A 49 17.35 -3.79 4.55
C ASP A 49 16.47 -4.03 5.79
N LEU A 50 15.38 -4.77 5.62
CA LEU A 50 14.54 -5.26 6.71
C LEU A 50 14.75 -6.76 6.91
N LEU A 51 15.19 -7.17 8.12
CA LEU A 51 15.31 -8.57 8.51
C LEU A 51 14.24 -8.91 9.54
N THR A 52 13.10 -9.43 9.09
CA THR A 52 11.98 -9.78 9.97
C THR A 52 11.33 -11.10 9.55
N GLY A 53 10.60 -11.72 10.49
CA GLY A 53 9.66 -12.80 10.21
C GLY A 53 8.20 -12.34 10.32
N ASN A 54 7.98 -11.05 10.60
CA ASN A 54 6.67 -10.47 10.78
C ASN A 54 6.12 -10.00 9.41
N PRO A 55 5.10 -10.67 8.85
CA PRO A 55 4.57 -10.32 7.54
C PRO A 55 3.95 -8.91 7.52
N LEU A 56 3.44 -8.41 8.65
CA LEU A 56 2.84 -7.08 8.71
C LEU A 56 3.88 -5.97 8.65
N GLU A 57 5.04 -6.14 9.29
CA GLU A 57 6.16 -5.20 9.18
C GLU A 57 6.65 -5.10 7.73
N VAL A 58 6.79 -6.26 7.06
CA VAL A 58 7.18 -6.32 5.64
C VAL A 58 6.17 -5.60 4.77
N LEU A 59 4.88 -5.84 4.98
CA LEU A 59 3.81 -5.23 4.18
C LEU A 59 3.72 -3.72 4.40
N LEU A 60 3.88 -3.24 5.65
CA LEU A 60 3.89 -1.81 5.95
C LEU A 60 5.11 -1.11 5.31
N ALA A 61 6.32 -1.65 5.52
CA ALA A 61 7.54 -1.09 4.96
C ALA A 61 7.50 -1.02 3.43
N ALA A 62 7.02 -2.10 2.81
CA ALA A 62 6.92 -2.16 1.37
C ALA A 62 5.83 -1.21 0.84
N TYR A 63 4.72 -1.04 1.56
CA TYR A 63 3.68 -0.09 1.19
C TYR A 63 4.15 1.35 1.31
N GLU A 64 4.86 1.68 2.38
CA GLU A 64 5.52 2.96 2.58
C GLU A 64 6.49 3.29 1.43
N ASP A 65 7.36 2.33 1.08
CA ASP A 65 8.32 2.48 -0.03
C ASP A 65 7.62 2.79 -1.36
N CYS A 66 6.53 2.06 -1.66
CA CYS A 66 5.75 2.26 -2.86
C CYS A 66 4.98 3.58 -2.88
N LEU A 67 4.36 3.98 -1.76
CA LEU A 67 3.65 5.25 -1.66
C LEU A 67 4.63 6.43 -1.81
N ASN A 68 5.81 6.35 -1.20
CA ASN A 68 6.88 7.33 -1.38
C ASN A 68 7.34 7.42 -2.84
N GLY A 69 7.58 6.27 -3.48
CA GLY A 69 7.97 6.22 -4.89
C GLY A 69 6.92 6.81 -5.83
N LEU A 70 5.63 6.54 -5.55
CA LEU A 70 4.52 7.10 -6.31
C LEU A 70 4.38 8.61 -6.07
N LEU A 71 4.48 9.06 -4.82
CA LEU A 71 4.35 10.46 -4.46
C LEU A 71 5.43 11.33 -5.13
N ASN A 72 6.68 10.90 -5.04
CA ASN A 72 7.80 11.58 -5.70
C ASN A 72 7.58 11.70 -7.21
N TRP A 73 7.04 10.67 -7.84
CA TRP A 73 6.75 10.69 -9.27
C TRP A 73 5.55 11.59 -9.61
N LEU A 74 4.47 11.53 -8.82
CA LEU A 74 3.31 12.40 -9.00
C LEU A 74 3.67 13.87 -8.87
N MET A 75 4.53 14.24 -7.92
CA MET A 75 5.03 15.61 -7.77
C MET A 75 5.69 16.14 -9.05
N VAL A 76 6.55 15.34 -9.68
CA VAL A 76 7.20 15.69 -10.95
C VAL A 76 6.17 15.88 -12.06
N MET A 77 5.14 15.02 -12.13
CA MET A 77 4.10 15.08 -13.14
C MET A 77 3.08 16.21 -12.94
N THR A 78 2.77 16.56 -11.69
CA THR A 78 1.83 17.65 -11.38
C THR A 78 2.40 19.01 -11.77
N ASP A 79 3.72 19.19 -11.62
CA ASP A 79 4.43 20.41 -12.04
C ASP A 79 4.36 20.64 -13.56
N GLU A 80 4.32 19.56 -14.35
CA GLU A 80 4.27 19.64 -15.81
C GLU A 80 2.85 19.77 -16.38
N SER A 81 1.84 19.19 -15.71
CA SER A 81 0.50 19.00 -16.30
C SER A 81 -0.62 19.86 -15.71
N ARG A 82 -0.49 20.39 -14.48
CA ARG A 82 -1.57 21.08 -13.73
C ARG A 82 -2.93 20.35 -13.78
N SER A 83 -2.92 19.02 -13.76
CA SER A 83 -4.14 18.23 -13.79
C SER A 83 -4.78 18.20 -12.40
N GLN A 84 -6.01 18.73 -12.28
CA GLN A 84 -6.79 18.68 -11.03
C GLN A 84 -7.00 17.24 -10.53
N ASP A 85 -7.13 16.27 -11.44
CA ASP A 85 -7.25 14.86 -11.08
C ASP A 85 -5.93 14.31 -10.49
N ALA A 86 -4.78 14.75 -11.00
CA ALA A 86 -3.48 14.35 -10.46
C ALA A 86 -3.23 14.97 -9.08
N GLU A 87 -3.66 16.20 -8.83
CA GLU A 87 -3.63 16.82 -7.51
C GLU A 87 -4.48 16.04 -6.49
N ILE A 88 -5.68 15.58 -6.89
CA ILE A 88 -6.53 14.75 -6.03
C ILE A 88 -5.83 13.43 -5.70
N VAL A 89 -5.24 12.74 -6.69
CA VAL A 89 -4.48 11.51 -6.43
C VAL A 89 -3.31 11.80 -5.50
N ASN A 90 -2.55 12.87 -5.73
CA ASN A 90 -1.41 13.25 -4.90
C ASN A 90 -1.83 13.41 -3.43
N SER A 91 -2.88 14.19 -3.15
CA SER A 91 -3.39 14.37 -1.77
C SER A 91 -3.87 13.07 -1.13
N LEU A 92 -4.50 12.16 -1.90
CA LEU A 92 -4.92 10.87 -1.37
C LEU A 92 -3.73 9.96 -1.01
N ILE A 93 -2.67 9.96 -1.84
CA ILE A 93 -1.44 9.22 -1.60
C ILE A 93 -0.67 9.80 -0.40
N GLU A 94 -0.63 11.12 -0.25
CA GLU A 94 -0.07 11.79 0.94
C GLU A 94 -0.81 11.37 2.22
N GLU A 95 -2.15 11.29 2.18
CA GLU A 95 -2.92 10.88 3.35
C GLU A 95 -2.70 9.40 3.71
N LEU A 96 -2.59 8.53 2.70
CA LEU A 96 -2.22 7.13 2.89
C LEU A 96 -0.84 7.03 3.55
N LEU A 97 0.16 7.70 3.00
CA LEU A 97 1.53 7.66 3.50
C LEU A 97 1.62 8.16 4.94
N ASN A 98 0.96 9.28 5.26
CA ASN A 98 0.88 9.79 6.62
C ASN A 98 0.22 8.78 7.58
N THR A 99 -0.81 8.07 7.13
CA THR A 99 -1.47 7.05 7.96
C THR A 99 -0.55 5.85 8.19
N VAL A 100 0.24 5.44 7.18
CA VAL A 100 1.26 4.40 7.31
C VAL A 100 2.33 4.82 8.30
N HIS A 101 2.87 6.04 8.21
CA HIS A 101 3.86 6.54 9.17
C HIS A 101 3.32 6.52 10.60
N ILE A 102 2.06 6.92 10.84
CA ILE A 102 1.44 6.84 12.17
C ILE A 102 1.41 5.41 12.70
N ILE A 103 1.10 4.43 11.84
CA ILE A 103 1.07 3.01 12.22
C ILE A 103 2.48 2.52 12.52
N VAL A 104 3.45 2.82 11.65
CA VAL A 104 4.86 2.45 11.82
C VAL A 104 5.42 3.06 13.10
N ASP A 105 5.22 4.36 13.34
CA ASP A 105 5.69 5.05 14.55
C ASP A 105 5.10 4.42 15.81
N LYS A 106 3.79 4.15 15.82
CA LYS A 106 3.11 3.52 16.98
C LYS A 106 3.55 2.09 17.24
N HIS A 107 4.02 1.38 16.21
CA HIS A 107 4.45 -0.01 16.32
C HIS A 107 5.96 -0.18 16.10
N SER A 108 6.73 0.90 16.17
CA SER A 108 8.19 0.87 16.05
C SER A 108 8.85 0.26 17.29
N GLU A 109 8.15 0.26 18.43
CA GLU A 109 8.62 -0.24 19.72
C GLU A 109 7.98 -1.57 20.14
N GLU A 110 6.93 -2.02 19.45
CA GLU A 110 6.19 -3.25 19.73
C GLU A 110 6.16 -4.16 18.50
N VAL A 111 6.21 -5.48 18.69
CA VAL A 111 6.01 -6.42 17.58
C VAL A 111 4.62 -6.19 16.99
N VAL A 112 4.53 -5.85 15.69
CA VAL A 112 3.23 -5.69 15.03
C VAL A 112 2.47 -7.01 15.08
N HIS A 113 1.37 -7.07 15.80
CA HIS A 113 0.53 -8.25 15.93
C HIS A 113 -0.70 -8.17 15.03
N VAL A 114 -1.28 -9.33 14.73
CA VAL A 114 -2.52 -9.42 13.94
C VAL A 114 -3.68 -8.65 14.59
N ASP A 115 -3.68 -8.52 15.92
CA ASP A 115 -4.68 -7.73 16.65
C ASP A 115 -4.63 -6.24 16.29
N ASN A 116 -3.48 -5.74 15.81
CA ASN A 116 -3.34 -4.36 15.34
C ASN A 116 -4.18 -4.07 14.09
N LEU A 117 -4.62 -5.09 13.33
CA LEU A 117 -5.51 -4.91 12.17
C LEU A 117 -6.90 -4.32 12.55
N GLN A 118 -7.24 -4.37 13.83
CA GLN A 118 -8.47 -3.81 14.40
C GLN A 118 -8.28 -2.40 14.97
N SER A 119 -7.06 -1.85 14.95
CA SER A 119 -6.79 -0.52 15.50
C SER A 119 -7.55 0.58 14.73
N PRO A 120 -7.82 1.74 15.36
CA PRO A 120 -8.40 2.89 14.68
C PRO A 120 -7.59 3.33 13.47
N GLU A 121 -6.26 3.31 13.57
CA GLU A 121 -5.33 3.71 12.51
C GLU A 121 -5.39 2.73 11.35
N TRP A 122 -5.44 1.43 11.62
CA TRP A 122 -5.58 0.41 10.58
C TRP A 122 -6.93 0.50 9.88
N SER A 123 -7.99 0.80 10.64
CA SER A 123 -9.31 1.03 10.09
C SER A 123 -9.34 2.26 9.17
N LYS A 124 -8.64 3.34 9.56
CA LYS A 124 -8.45 4.51 8.70
C LYS A 124 -7.66 4.15 7.44
N LEU A 125 -6.54 3.43 7.56
CA LEU A 125 -5.71 2.99 6.43
C LEU A 125 -6.54 2.19 5.42
N ARG A 126 -7.36 1.26 5.92
CA ARG A 126 -8.26 0.46 5.09
C ARG A 126 -9.30 1.29 4.36
N GLN A 127 -9.96 2.22 5.06
CA GLN A 127 -10.95 3.11 4.44
C GLN A 127 -10.33 3.95 3.34
N LEU A 128 -9.16 4.56 3.60
CA LEU A 128 -8.44 5.36 2.61
C LEU A 128 -7.99 4.49 1.42
N SER A 129 -7.46 3.31 1.68
CA SER A 129 -7.02 2.39 0.63
C SER A 129 -8.20 1.98 -0.26
N HIS A 130 -9.39 1.78 0.32
CA HIS A 130 -10.62 1.51 -0.44
C HIS A 130 -11.07 2.72 -1.27
N VAL A 131 -11.00 3.93 -0.73
CA VAL A 131 -11.30 5.18 -1.46
C VAL A 131 -10.37 5.31 -2.66
N VAL A 132 -9.06 5.14 -2.45
CA VAL A 132 -8.06 5.19 -3.52
C VAL A 132 -8.33 4.11 -4.57
N GLN A 133 -8.56 2.87 -4.15
CA GLN A 133 -8.93 1.78 -5.06
C GLN A 133 -10.11 2.14 -5.97
N GLN A 134 -11.18 2.74 -5.42
CA GLN A 134 -12.36 3.16 -6.17
C GLN A 134 -12.05 4.31 -7.14
N HIS A 135 -11.31 5.33 -6.71
CA HIS A 135 -10.96 6.48 -7.54
C HIS A 135 -10.08 6.10 -8.73
N LEU A 136 -9.18 5.14 -8.51
CA LEU A 136 -8.23 4.66 -9.50
C LEU A 136 -8.80 3.57 -10.41
N GLN A 137 -10.03 3.11 -10.13
CA GLN A 137 -10.66 1.99 -10.83
C GLN A 137 -9.80 0.73 -10.84
N ILE A 138 -9.09 0.45 -9.75
CA ILE A 138 -8.28 -0.75 -9.61
C ILE A 138 -9.24 -1.94 -9.53
N GLN A 139 -9.38 -2.65 -10.65
CA GLN A 139 -10.20 -3.84 -10.78
C GLN A 139 -9.32 -5.07 -10.63
N LEU A 140 -9.61 -5.89 -9.62
CA LEU A 140 -8.95 -7.18 -9.47
C LEU A 140 -9.93 -8.17 -8.87
N GLU A 141 -9.85 -9.40 -9.37
CA GLU A 141 -10.57 -10.53 -8.80
C GLU A 141 -10.07 -10.73 -7.38
N ALA A 142 -10.95 -10.53 -6.40
CA ALA A 142 -10.68 -10.71 -4.98
C ALA A 142 -10.51 -12.20 -4.64
N ASN A 143 -9.45 -12.81 -5.16
CA ASN A 143 -8.98 -14.10 -4.72
C ASN A 143 -7.71 -13.88 -3.91
N THR A 144 -7.79 -14.19 -2.62
CA THR A 144 -6.67 -14.17 -1.66
C THR A 144 -5.42 -14.84 -2.23
N ALA A 145 -5.55 -15.90 -3.03
CA ALA A 145 -4.42 -16.57 -3.68
C ALA A 145 -3.71 -15.70 -4.72
N ALA A 146 -4.46 -14.96 -5.54
CA ALA A 146 -3.88 -14.05 -6.53
C ALA A 146 -3.18 -12.88 -5.83
N ILE A 147 -3.82 -12.30 -4.81
CA ILE A 147 -3.23 -11.21 -4.00
C ILE A 147 -1.94 -11.68 -3.32
N SER A 148 -1.95 -12.87 -2.71
CA SER A 148 -0.78 -13.45 -2.07
C SER A 148 0.38 -13.67 -3.05
N GLN A 149 0.09 -14.23 -4.23
CA GLN A 149 1.11 -14.43 -5.27
C GLN A 149 1.68 -13.12 -5.78
N PHE A 150 0.85 -12.10 -5.94
CA PHE A 150 1.28 -10.79 -6.44
C PHE A 150 2.14 -10.06 -5.42
N ILE A 151 1.75 -10.08 -4.13
CA ILE A 151 2.56 -9.52 -3.04
C ILE A 151 3.90 -10.27 -2.94
N ALA A 152 3.88 -11.60 -3.01
CA ALA A 152 5.12 -12.38 -2.96
C ALA A 152 6.04 -12.04 -4.14
N TYR A 153 5.51 -11.94 -5.36
CA TYR A 153 6.28 -11.49 -6.51
C TYR A 153 6.88 -10.09 -6.28
N TRP A 154 6.04 -9.14 -5.87
CA TRP A 154 6.42 -7.75 -5.64
C TRP A 154 7.50 -7.58 -4.57
N LEU A 155 7.46 -8.35 -3.49
CA LEU A 155 8.49 -8.33 -2.44
C LEU A 155 9.82 -8.98 -2.85
N HIS A 156 9.86 -9.63 -4.02
CA HIS A 156 10.99 -10.45 -4.49
C HIS A 156 11.55 -10.01 -5.86
N THR A 157 11.08 -8.90 -6.40
CA THR A 157 11.58 -8.25 -7.63
C THR A 157 12.14 -6.88 -7.33
#